data_AF-A0A957S8A9-F1
#
_entry.id   AF-A0A957S8A9-F1
#
_cell.length_a   1.000
_cell.length_b   1.000
_cell.length_c   1.000
_cell.angle_alpha   90.00
_cell.angle_beta   90.00
_cell.angle_gamma   90.00
#
_symmetry.space_group_name_H-M   'P 1'
#
loop_
_entity.id
_entity.type
_entity.pdbx_description
1 polymer ?
#
loop_
_entity_poly.entity_id
_entity_poly.type
_entity_poly.pdbx_seq_one_letter_code
_entity_poly.pdbx_strand_id
1 'polypeptide(L)'
;MTTTNTASLQASSPILTPAKHREITLLLDEFRRATLTEGDWAARAASYRETRQTARVNYAALQAKIPANQPITDEQLAHDVLRKLLPHANSAAHRWQGAWIHWTPFVMGDLTAWQRIAGWTQDGDVLRLAQALFDFVHRCVEDPAQLDAACAAFSAQPVTKGLQSGALTPMLNALRPDAFALLSNRTRQVLNYFGERSFLTALTDYPRANGALQALVQELAGALQMPPLNALTPSDAFDLFCQWLISERQFSLREPRHWAIAVGDDDWVWEEWRTGCFVALGWDELGDLSDIDRREFLRRRDSLAAQHEHWSKRGADQAWRFARQLHEGDSVLVHRGDLLLGVGTLSGPYYYAADVPLAHRFPVEWTELAPRQLVDVDWRKALHLLAQAEFEQIMRAPALSADALAQLAQSTALAAEREPPTYLKFMAPIVDVLQSMGGAGRTAHVMEAVLTHANLPGSELNRLSATG
;
A
#
# COMPACT_ATOMS: atom_id res chain seq x y z
N MET A 1 27.88 -15.63 -54.85
CA MET A 1 27.94 -16.36 -53.57
C MET A 1 27.66 -15.38 -52.46
N THR A 2 26.37 -15.33 -52.09
CA THR A 2 25.79 -14.55 -51.01
C THR A 2 26.02 -15.28 -49.70
N THR A 3 26.78 -14.70 -48.77
CA THR A 3 26.81 -15.14 -47.38
C THR A 3 25.98 -14.16 -46.56
N THR A 4 24.72 -14.52 -46.36
CA THR A 4 23.83 -13.99 -45.35
C THR A 4 24.43 -14.26 -43.97
N ASN A 5 24.83 -13.19 -43.28
CA ASN A 5 25.18 -13.23 -41.87
C ASN A 5 23.87 -13.20 -41.07
N THR A 6 23.35 -14.38 -40.77
CA THR A 6 22.20 -14.57 -39.88
C THR A 6 22.68 -14.23 -38.47
N ALA A 7 22.53 -12.96 -38.09
CA ALA A 7 22.70 -12.54 -36.70
C ALA A 7 21.67 -13.29 -35.86
N SER A 8 22.16 -14.26 -35.08
CA SER A 8 21.42 -14.99 -34.09
C SER A 8 20.70 -14.01 -33.16
N LEU A 9 19.38 -14.09 -33.09
CA LEU A 9 18.57 -13.57 -32.00
C LEU A 9 19.10 -14.18 -30.69
N GLN A 10 19.98 -13.46 -30.00
CA GLN A 10 20.25 -13.74 -28.59
C GLN A 10 18.93 -13.50 -27.88
N ALA A 11 18.31 -14.58 -27.39
CA ALA A 11 17.18 -14.49 -26.49
C ALA A 11 17.63 -13.66 -25.28
N SER A 12 17.11 -12.44 -25.20
CA SER A 12 17.25 -11.56 -24.04
C SER A 12 16.95 -12.39 -22.80
N SER A 13 17.83 -12.36 -21.78
CA SER A 13 17.56 -13.05 -20.52
C SER A 13 16.18 -12.62 -19.99
N PRO A 14 15.38 -13.57 -19.45
CA PRO A 14 14.04 -13.26 -18.95
C PRO A 14 14.12 -12.18 -17.86
N ILE A 15 13.12 -11.29 -17.84
CA ILE A 15 13.10 -10.24 -16.81
C ILE A 15 12.68 -10.81 -15.47
N LEU A 16 11.82 -11.83 -15.48
CA LEU A 16 11.32 -12.47 -14.28
C LEU A 16 12.19 -13.67 -13.89
N THR A 17 12.53 -13.76 -12.62
CA THR A 17 12.99 -15.03 -12.05
C THR A 17 11.83 -16.03 -11.99
N PRO A 18 12.08 -17.36 -11.96
CA PRO A 18 11.01 -18.35 -11.89
C PRO A 18 10.04 -18.14 -10.72
N ALA A 19 10.54 -17.64 -9.58
CA ALA A 19 9.73 -17.31 -8.40
C ALA A 19 8.80 -16.12 -8.69
N LYS A 20 9.34 -14.99 -9.16
CA LYS A 20 8.55 -13.80 -9.51
C LYS A 20 7.58 -14.05 -10.67
N HIS A 21 7.94 -14.89 -11.63
CA HIS A 21 7.05 -15.33 -12.69
C HIS A 21 5.84 -16.09 -12.14
N ARG A 22 6.05 -17.02 -11.20
CA ARG A 22 4.94 -17.74 -10.56
C ARG A 22 4.04 -16.80 -9.76
N GLU A 23 4.64 -15.89 -8.99
CA GLU A 23 3.93 -14.91 -8.16
C GLU A 23 3.02 -14.01 -9.02
N ILE A 24 3.56 -13.36 -10.07
CA ILE A 24 2.77 -12.49 -10.93
C ILE A 24 1.70 -13.24 -11.71
N THR A 25 1.94 -14.51 -12.08
CA THR A 25 0.93 -15.33 -12.78
C THR A 25 -0.28 -15.59 -11.89
N LEU A 26 -0.07 -15.90 -10.60
CA LEU A 26 -1.17 -16.08 -9.64
C LEU A 26 -1.99 -14.80 -9.45
N LEU A 27 -1.30 -13.65 -9.39
CA LEU A 27 -1.95 -12.34 -9.28
C LEU A 27 -2.70 -11.95 -10.56
N LEU A 28 -2.19 -12.30 -11.74
CA LEU A 28 -2.90 -12.11 -13.00
C LEU A 28 -4.14 -13.00 -13.11
N ASP A 29 -4.09 -14.22 -12.58
CA ASP A 29 -5.25 -15.10 -12.50
C ASP A 29 -6.33 -14.56 -11.55
N GLU A 30 -5.92 -13.95 -10.44
CA GLU A 30 -6.81 -13.24 -9.52
C GLU A 30 -7.41 -12.00 -10.17
N PHE A 31 -6.58 -11.17 -10.81
CA PHE A 31 -7.03 -10.00 -11.56
C PHE A 31 -8.05 -10.37 -12.62
N ARG A 32 -7.81 -11.45 -13.38
CA ARG A 32 -8.75 -11.97 -14.38
C ARG A 32 -10.12 -12.25 -13.77
N ARG A 33 -10.19 -12.85 -12.58
CA ARG A 33 -11.47 -13.10 -11.89
C ARG A 33 -12.14 -11.79 -11.50
N ALA A 34 -11.39 -10.86 -10.90
CA ALA A 34 -11.90 -9.53 -10.54
C ALA A 34 -12.48 -8.77 -11.74
N THR A 35 -11.85 -8.89 -12.92
CA THR A 35 -12.33 -8.23 -14.14
C THR A 35 -13.69 -8.73 -14.65
N LEU A 36 -14.11 -9.92 -14.22
CA LEU A 36 -15.39 -10.53 -14.60
C LEU A 36 -16.49 -10.29 -13.56
N THR A 37 -16.14 -9.98 -12.32
CA THR A 37 -17.08 -9.91 -11.19
C THR A 37 -17.30 -8.49 -10.67
N GLU A 38 -16.34 -7.59 -10.84
CA GLU A 38 -16.31 -6.28 -10.21
C GLU A 38 -16.14 -5.18 -11.25
N GLY A 39 -16.69 -3.99 -11.01
CA GLY A 39 -16.35 -2.76 -11.75
C GLY A 39 -16.75 -2.69 -13.24
N ASP A 40 -16.61 -1.49 -13.82
CA ASP A 40 -16.80 -1.24 -15.25
C ASP A 40 -15.45 -1.21 -15.98
N TRP A 41 -14.86 -2.40 -16.17
CA TRP A 41 -13.58 -2.54 -16.86
C TRP A 41 -13.65 -2.17 -18.34
N ALA A 42 -14.83 -2.28 -18.96
CA ALA A 42 -15.05 -1.87 -20.35
C ALA A 42 -14.93 -0.35 -20.50
N ALA A 43 -15.53 0.43 -19.60
CA ALA A 43 -15.38 1.88 -19.61
C ALA A 43 -13.93 2.31 -19.31
N ARG A 44 -13.26 1.66 -18.35
CA ARG A 44 -11.83 1.90 -18.09
C ARG A 44 -10.98 1.64 -19.33
N ALA A 45 -11.24 0.53 -20.04
CA ALA A 45 -10.57 0.20 -21.30
C ALA A 45 -10.86 1.24 -22.41
N ALA A 46 -12.11 1.69 -22.53
CA ALA A 46 -12.49 2.71 -23.52
C ALA A 46 -11.76 4.04 -23.31
N SER A 47 -11.51 4.43 -22.06
CA SER A 47 -10.84 5.69 -21.72
C SER A 47 -9.45 5.84 -22.35
N TYR A 48 -8.71 4.74 -22.55
CA TYR A 48 -7.41 4.77 -23.22
C TYR A 48 -7.52 5.30 -24.66
N ARG A 49 -8.54 4.87 -25.40
CA ARG A 49 -8.73 5.29 -26.80
C ARG A 49 -9.08 6.76 -26.89
N GLU A 50 -10.00 7.22 -26.03
CA GLU A 50 -10.45 8.61 -25.99
C GLU A 50 -9.31 9.55 -25.61
N THR A 51 -8.59 9.25 -24.53
CA THR A 51 -7.46 10.07 -24.06
C THR A 51 -6.34 10.13 -25.10
N ARG A 52 -6.04 9.03 -25.80
CA ARG A 52 -5.07 9.02 -26.92
C ARG A 52 -5.54 9.86 -28.10
N GLN A 53 -6.83 9.83 -28.42
CA GLN A 53 -7.38 10.66 -29.49
C GLN A 53 -7.25 12.15 -29.15
N THR A 54 -7.59 12.55 -27.93
CA THR A 54 -7.39 13.93 -27.46
C THR A 54 -5.92 14.34 -27.50
N ALA A 55 -5.00 13.46 -27.09
CA ALA A 55 -3.56 13.71 -27.16
C ALA A 55 -3.09 14.01 -28.58
N ARG A 56 -3.52 13.21 -29.56
CA ARG A 56 -3.19 13.41 -30.98
C ARG A 56 -3.72 14.73 -31.53
N VAL A 57 -4.97 15.07 -31.23
CA VAL A 57 -5.58 16.34 -31.63
C VAL A 57 -4.83 17.53 -31.02
N ASN A 58 -4.51 17.44 -29.73
CA ASN A 58 -3.75 18.45 -29.01
C ASN A 58 -2.36 18.65 -29.62
N TYR A 59 -1.64 17.57 -29.85
CA TYR A 59 -0.29 17.58 -30.39
C TYR A 59 -0.27 18.16 -31.81
N ALA A 60 -1.16 17.71 -32.70
CA ALA A 60 -1.27 18.23 -34.06
C ALA A 60 -1.60 19.74 -34.09
N ALA A 61 -2.49 20.20 -33.20
CA ALA A 61 -2.83 21.62 -33.08
C ALA A 61 -1.65 22.48 -32.59
N LEU A 62 -0.77 21.93 -31.76
CA LEU A 62 0.46 22.61 -31.31
C LEU A 62 1.52 22.61 -32.42
N GLN A 63 1.72 21.49 -33.13
CA GLN A 63 2.64 21.42 -34.28
C GLN A 63 2.28 22.44 -35.36
N ALA A 64 1.00 22.69 -35.61
CA ALA A 64 0.56 23.69 -36.57
C ALA A 64 0.87 25.15 -36.14
N LYS A 65 1.06 25.40 -34.83
CA LYS A 65 1.27 26.74 -34.27
C LYS A 65 2.72 27.03 -33.90
N ILE A 66 3.54 26.01 -33.66
CA ILE A 66 4.94 26.14 -33.22
C ILE A 66 5.83 25.91 -34.45
N PRO A 67 6.46 26.96 -34.99
CA PRO A 67 7.32 26.81 -36.17
C PRO A 67 8.54 25.96 -35.83
N ALA A 68 8.94 25.10 -36.77
CA ALA A 68 10.17 24.33 -36.62
C ALA A 68 11.37 25.27 -36.41
N ASN A 69 12.22 24.95 -35.44
CA ASN A 69 13.44 25.68 -35.09
C ASN A 69 13.24 27.15 -34.67
N GLN A 70 12.05 27.55 -34.21
CA GLN A 70 11.81 28.88 -33.65
C GLN A 70 11.37 28.81 -32.19
N PRO A 71 11.83 29.74 -31.33
CA PRO A 71 11.42 29.77 -29.93
C PRO A 71 9.96 30.21 -29.78
N ILE A 72 9.25 29.62 -28.83
CA ILE A 72 7.93 30.09 -28.41
C ILE A 72 8.08 31.45 -27.72
N THR A 73 7.48 32.49 -28.30
CA THR A 73 7.48 33.86 -27.74
C THR A 73 6.13 34.30 -27.18
N ASP A 74 5.07 33.56 -27.47
CA ASP A 74 3.70 33.85 -27.03
C ASP A 74 3.40 33.10 -25.71
N GLU A 75 3.11 33.85 -24.65
CA GLU A 75 2.80 33.26 -23.34
C GLU A 75 1.51 32.44 -23.33
N GLN A 76 0.48 32.85 -24.08
CA GLN A 76 -0.76 32.09 -24.16
C GLN A 76 -0.53 30.75 -24.85
N LEU A 77 0.29 30.74 -25.92
CA LEU A 77 0.74 29.51 -26.57
C LEU A 77 1.57 28.63 -25.63
N ALA A 78 2.47 29.22 -24.84
CA ALA A 78 3.24 28.47 -23.86
C ALA A 78 2.35 27.79 -22.81
N HIS A 79 1.34 28.50 -22.29
CA HIS A 79 0.37 27.89 -21.39
C HIS A 79 -0.50 26.83 -22.08
N ASP A 80 -0.84 27.01 -23.36
CA ASP A 80 -1.51 25.98 -24.17
C ASP A 80 -0.67 24.71 -24.26
N VAL A 81 0.64 24.83 -24.48
CA VAL A 81 1.57 23.68 -24.52
C VAL A 81 1.51 22.90 -23.21
N LEU A 82 1.64 23.59 -22.06
CA LEU A 82 1.60 22.92 -20.76
C LEU A 82 0.26 22.22 -20.53
N ARG A 83 -0.86 22.89 -20.79
CA ARG A 83 -2.21 22.33 -20.61
C ARG A 83 -2.47 21.11 -21.50
N LYS A 84 -1.94 21.13 -22.73
CA LYS A 84 -2.23 20.13 -23.75
C LYS A 84 -1.27 18.95 -23.77
N LEU A 85 -0.04 19.13 -23.28
CA LEU A 85 0.99 18.08 -23.25
C LEU A 85 1.17 17.43 -21.88
N LEU A 86 0.81 18.10 -20.77
CA LEU A 86 0.87 17.49 -19.45
C LEU A 86 -0.46 16.80 -19.09
N PRO A 87 -0.42 15.66 -18.36
CA PRO A 87 -1.61 14.94 -17.93
C PRO A 87 -2.26 15.64 -16.72
N HIS A 88 -3.54 16.03 -16.85
CA HIS A 88 -4.29 16.74 -15.81
C HIS A 88 -5.39 15.86 -15.19
N ALA A 89 -5.67 16.13 -13.90
CA ALA A 89 -6.76 15.47 -13.19
C ALA A 89 -8.13 15.91 -13.75
N ASN A 90 -9.12 15.04 -13.65
CA ASN A 90 -10.45 15.30 -14.19
C ASN A 90 -11.26 16.27 -13.30
N SER A 91 -11.00 17.58 -13.41
CA SER A 91 -11.72 18.63 -12.69
C SER A 91 -12.54 19.52 -13.63
N ALA A 92 -13.58 20.18 -13.12
CA ALA A 92 -14.36 21.14 -13.91
C ALA A 92 -13.49 22.28 -14.46
N ALA A 93 -12.53 22.75 -13.67
CA ALA A 93 -11.58 23.79 -14.08
C ALA A 93 -10.69 23.33 -15.25
N HIS A 94 -10.09 22.14 -15.15
CA HIS A 94 -9.23 21.61 -16.22
C HIS A 94 -10.01 21.35 -17.52
N ARG A 95 -11.24 20.83 -17.41
CA ARG A 95 -12.12 20.66 -18.58
C ARG A 95 -12.44 22.01 -19.24
N TRP A 96 -12.78 23.02 -18.45
CA TRP A 96 -13.07 24.37 -18.96
C TRP A 96 -11.84 25.02 -19.64
N GLN A 97 -10.64 24.79 -19.10
CA GLN A 97 -9.38 25.27 -19.66
C GLN A 97 -8.90 24.48 -20.90
N GLY A 98 -9.62 23.44 -21.32
CA GLY A 98 -9.22 22.57 -22.43
C GLY A 98 -7.93 21.78 -22.16
N ALA A 99 -7.65 21.48 -20.89
CA ALA A 99 -6.47 20.70 -20.52
C ALA A 99 -6.63 19.21 -20.91
N TRP A 100 -5.51 18.54 -21.15
CA TRP A 100 -5.51 17.12 -21.48
C TRP A 100 -5.76 16.27 -20.23
N ILE A 101 -6.97 15.72 -20.12
CA ILE A 101 -7.38 14.88 -18.99
C ILE A 101 -6.82 13.47 -19.15
N HIS A 102 -6.21 12.95 -18.08
CA HIS A 102 -5.60 11.62 -18.04
C HIS A 102 -5.88 10.92 -16.70
N TRP A 103 -6.02 9.59 -16.68
CA TRP A 103 -6.30 8.82 -15.46
C TRP A 103 -5.11 8.70 -14.51
N THR A 104 -3.88 8.85 -15.01
CA THR A 104 -2.66 9.07 -14.21
C THR A 104 -2.23 10.55 -14.27
N PRO A 105 -2.94 11.46 -13.61
CA PRO A 105 -2.63 12.89 -13.69
C PRO A 105 -1.31 13.22 -12.98
N PHE A 106 -0.57 14.16 -13.55
CA PHE A 106 0.52 14.86 -12.88
C PHE A 106 0.01 16.16 -12.25
N VAL A 107 -0.86 16.86 -12.98
CA VAL A 107 -1.40 18.17 -12.56
C VAL A 107 -2.75 17.97 -11.86
N MET A 108 -2.75 18.08 -10.53
CA MET A 108 -3.96 17.90 -9.70
C MET A 108 -4.77 19.19 -9.53
N GLY A 109 -4.10 20.34 -9.45
CA GLY A 109 -4.69 21.68 -9.34
C GLY A 109 -3.95 22.63 -10.28
N ASP A 110 -3.74 23.88 -9.87
CA ASP A 110 -2.98 24.82 -10.69
C ASP A 110 -1.46 24.50 -10.69
N LEU A 111 -0.82 24.71 -11.84
CA LEU A 111 0.63 24.58 -12.04
C LEU A 111 1.43 25.57 -11.18
N THR A 112 0.81 26.65 -10.67
CA THR A 112 1.48 27.65 -9.81
C THR A 112 2.10 27.09 -8.52
N ALA A 113 1.56 25.99 -7.98
CA ALA A 113 2.18 25.30 -6.85
C ALA A 113 3.51 24.63 -7.26
N TRP A 114 3.54 24.02 -8.44
CA TRP A 114 4.74 23.42 -9.00
C TRP A 114 5.77 24.48 -9.41
N GLN A 115 5.34 25.61 -9.99
CA GLN A 115 6.23 26.73 -10.35
C GLN A 115 7.05 27.23 -9.16
N ARG A 116 6.41 27.36 -7.99
CA ARG A 116 7.08 27.75 -6.73
C ARG A 116 8.10 26.72 -6.28
N ILE A 117 7.79 25.43 -6.38
CA ILE A 117 8.71 24.33 -6.02
C ILE A 117 9.89 24.24 -7.01
N ALA A 118 9.62 24.46 -8.30
CA ALA A 118 10.63 24.50 -9.34
C ALA A 118 11.58 25.71 -9.20
N GLY A 119 11.24 26.69 -8.36
CA GLY A 119 12.05 27.87 -8.11
C GLY A 119 12.03 28.84 -9.29
N TRP A 120 10.92 28.90 -10.02
CA TRP A 120 10.73 29.88 -11.09
C TRP A 120 10.81 31.27 -10.50
N THR A 121 11.75 32.05 -11.01
CA THR A 121 12.14 33.35 -10.45
C THR A 121 12.27 34.42 -11.52
N GLN A 122 12.07 34.07 -12.79
CA GLN A 122 12.30 34.95 -13.94
C GLN A 122 11.08 35.03 -14.86
N ASP A 123 10.89 36.23 -15.43
CA ASP A 123 10.02 36.42 -16.58
C ASP A 123 10.50 35.54 -17.75
N GLY A 124 9.58 34.77 -18.35
CA GLY A 124 9.88 33.86 -19.47
C GLY A 124 10.24 32.41 -19.11
N ASP A 125 10.24 32.01 -17.83
CA ASP A 125 10.40 30.59 -17.43
C ASP A 125 9.33 29.68 -18.07
N VAL A 126 8.09 30.18 -18.20
CA VAL A 126 6.99 29.47 -18.86
C VAL A 126 7.24 29.23 -20.34
N LEU A 127 7.83 30.21 -21.05
CA LEU A 127 8.17 30.10 -22.47
C LEU A 127 9.25 29.04 -22.67
N ARG A 128 10.30 29.08 -21.85
CA ARG A 128 11.41 28.11 -21.89
C ARG A 128 10.94 26.70 -21.56
N LEU A 129 10.09 26.52 -20.55
CA LEU A 129 9.53 25.22 -20.25
C LEU A 129 8.66 24.69 -21.39
N ALA A 130 7.76 25.53 -21.92
CA ALA A 130 6.90 25.14 -23.03
C ALA A 130 7.72 24.70 -24.24
N GLN A 131 8.79 25.43 -24.55
CA GLN A 131 9.74 25.05 -25.61
C GLN A 131 10.37 23.70 -25.33
N ALA A 132 10.95 23.52 -24.13
CA ALA A 132 11.60 22.27 -23.74
C ALA A 132 10.65 21.07 -23.79
N LEU A 133 9.40 21.24 -23.35
CA LEU A 133 8.39 20.19 -23.33
C LEU A 133 7.96 19.81 -24.75
N PHE A 134 7.70 20.80 -25.61
CA PHE A 134 7.32 20.55 -27.00
C PHE A 134 8.46 19.86 -27.75
N ASP A 135 9.69 20.37 -27.64
CA ASP A 135 10.87 19.80 -28.29
C ASP A 135 11.14 18.37 -27.84
N PHE A 136 11.00 18.10 -26.54
CA PHE A 136 11.15 16.75 -25.99
C PHE A 136 10.13 15.78 -26.60
N VAL A 137 8.84 16.14 -26.57
CA VAL A 137 7.76 15.29 -27.12
C VAL A 137 7.96 15.10 -28.61
N HIS A 138 8.21 16.18 -29.36
CA HIS A 138 8.37 16.12 -30.80
C HIS A 138 9.57 15.26 -31.21
N ARG A 139 10.72 15.47 -30.59
CA ARG A 139 11.93 14.68 -30.85
C ARG A 139 11.72 13.18 -30.64
N CYS A 140 11.05 12.79 -29.55
CA CYS A 140 10.79 11.38 -29.26
C CYS A 140 9.74 10.76 -30.20
N VAL A 141 8.70 11.53 -30.57
CA VAL A 141 7.61 11.02 -31.42
C VAL A 141 8.08 10.83 -32.86
N GLU A 142 8.89 11.75 -33.38
CA GLU A 142 9.51 11.65 -34.71
C GLU A 142 10.52 10.51 -34.78
N ASP A 143 11.39 10.39 -33.79
CA ASP A 143 12.43 9.38 -33.75
C ASP A 143 12.57 8.74 -32.35
N PRO A 144 11.90 7.60 -32.11
CA PRO A 144 11.99 6.92 -30.83
C PRO A 144 13.39 6.48 -30.40
N ALA A 145 14.33 6.35 -31.35
CA ALA A 145 15.72 6.03 -31.02
C ALA A 145 16.43 7.18 -30.28
N GLN A 146 15.90 8.40 -30.34
CA GLN A 146 16.46 9.56 -29.64
C GLN A 146 15.98 9.70 -28.19
N LEU A 147 15.23 8.74 -27.66
CA LEU A 147 14.67 8.81 -26.32
C LEU A 147 15.74 9.13 -25.26
N ASP A 148 16.88 8.44 -25.29
CA ASP A 148 17.97 8.63 -24.32
C ASP A 148 18.53 10.07 -24.37
N ALA A 149 18.90 10.52 -25.57
CA ALA A 149 19.42 11.87 -25.79
C ALA A 149 18.39 12.97 -25.46
N ALA A 150 17.10 12.71 -25.72
CA ALA A 150 16.01 13.62 -25.38
C ALA A 150 15.83 13.74 -23.86
N CYS A 151 15.84 12.61 -23.13
CA CYS A 151 15.75 12.59 -21.67
C CYS A 151 16.92 13.33 -21.02
N ALA A 152 18.15 13.14 -21.52
CA ALA A 152 19.34 13.85 -21.03
C ALA A 152 19.24 15.36 -21.28
N ALA A 153 18.92 15.77 -22.51
CA ALA A 153 18.81 17.19 -22.88
C ALA A 153 17.70 17.92 -22.13
N PHE A 154 16.54 17.27 -21.94
CA PHE A 154 15.43 17.85 -21.19
C PHE A 154 15.79 18.03 -19.70
N SER A 155 16.40 17.01 -19.09
CA SER A 155 16.74 17.03 -17.66
C SER A 155 17.88 17.98 -17.31
N ALA A 156 18.72 18.36 -18.28
CA ALA A 156 19.81 19.31 -18.09
C ALA A 156 19.34 20.77 -17.94
N GLN A 157 18.09 21.07 -18.32
CA GLN A 157 17.56 22.44 -18.27
C GLN A 157 17.03 22.78 -16.87
N PRO A 158 17.44 23.91 -16.25
CA PRO A 158 16.96 24.27 -14.91
C PRO A 158 15.43 24.38 -14.80
N VAL A 159 14.75 24.88 -15.85
CA VAL A 159 13.29 25.08 -15.89
C VAL A 159 12.47 23.80 -15.85
N THR A 160 13.07 22.64 -16.14
CA THR A 160 12.38 21.33 -16.18
C THR A 160 12.46 20.58 -14.86
N LYS A 161 13.15 21.15 -13.85
CA LYS A 161 13.33 20.53 -12.54
C LYS A 161 11.99 20.10 -11.91
N GLY A 162 11.90 18.84 -11.53
CA GLY A 162 10.70 18.25 -10.94
C GLY A 162 9.75 17.58 -11.95
N LEU A 163 9.97 17.73 -13.26
CA LEU A 163 9.28 16.95 -14.28
C LEU A 163 9.99 15.60 -14.46
N GLN A 164 9.45 14.61 -13.74
CA GLN A 164 9.93 13.23 -13.71
C GLN A 164 9.23 12.37 -14.77
N SER A 165 9.61 11.09 -14.88
CA SER A 165 9.04 10.17 -15.88
C SER A 165 7.51 10.18 -15.88
N GLY A 166 6.88 10.10 -14.69
CA GLY A 166 5.41 10.07 -14.57
C GLY A 166 4.68 11.29 -15.13
N ALA A 167 5.36 12.43 -15.32
CA ALA A 167 4.78 13.62 -15.94
C ALA A 167 4.84 13.57 -17.48
N LEU A 168 5.88 12.94 -18.03
CA LEU A 168 6.23 13.05 -19.46
C LEU A 168 5.87 11.80 -20.26
N THR A 169 5.94 10.61 -19.66
CA THR A 169 5.63 9.36 -20.35
C THR A 169 4.17 9.22 -20.81
N PRO A 170 3.15 9.82 -20.15
CA PRO A 170 1.78 9.70 -20.63
C PRO A 170 1.59 10.23 -22.05
N MET A 171 2.14 11.41 -22.37
CA MET A 171 2.01 11.99 -23.71
C MET A 171 2.76 11.16 -24.76
N LEU A 172 3.97 10.69 -24.44
CA LEU A 172 4.74 9.80 -25.32
C LEU A 172 3.98 8.49 -25.58
N ASN A 173 3.50 7.81 -24.54
CA ASN A 173 2.69 6.60 -24.67
C ASN A 173 1.41 6.86 -25.46
N ALA A 174 0.77 8.01 -25.28
CA ALA A 174 -0.46 8.31 -25.97
C ALA A 174 -0.27 8.46 -27.49
N LEU A 175 0.85 9.08 -27.89
CA LEU A 175 1.20 9.32 -29.29
C LEU A 175 1.82 8.10 -29.97
N ARG A 176 2.68 7.34 -29.26
CA ARG A 176 3.43 6.18 -29.77
C ARG A 176 3.45 5.02 -28.73
N PRO A 177 2.31 4.36 -28.48
CA PRO A 177 2.21 3.30 -27.46
C PRO A 177 3.02 2.05 -27.80
N ASP A 178 3.39 1.88 -29.07
CA ASP A 178 4.30 0.85 -29.58
C ASP A 178 5.75 1.06 -29.14
N ALA A 179 6.17 2.32 -28.96
CA ALA A 179 7.56 2.68 -28.65
C ALA A 179 7.76 3.09 -27.19
N PHE A 180 6.73 3.61 -26.53
CA PHE A 180 6.83 4.22 -25.21
C PHE A 180 5.80 3.62 -24.24
N ALA A 181 6.28 2.92 -23.22
CA ALA A 181 5.49 2.38 -22.15
C ALA A 181 5.10 3.46 -21.13
N LEU A 182 3.91 3.33 -20.55
CA LEU A 182 3.41 4.26 -19.53
C LEU A 182 4.12 4.01 -18.19
N LEU A 183 5.16 4.80 -17.89
CA LEU A 183 5.93 4.69 -16.64
C LEU A 183 5.42 5.65 -15.55
N SER A 184 4.24 5.34 -15.01
CA SER A 184 3.74 5.97 -13.78
C SER A 184 4.54 5.52 -12.55
N ASN A 185 4.35 6.19 -11.41
CA ASN A 185 4.99 5.72 -10.16
C ASN A 185 4.57 4.28 -9.82
N ARG A 186 3.32 3.93 -10.11
CA ARG A 186 2.74 2.62 -9.84
C ARG A 186 3.38 1.54 -10.73
N THR A 187 3.37 1.73 -12.05
CA THR A 187 3.95 0.75 -12.98
C THR A 187 5.46 0.59 -12.77
N ARG A 188 6.18 1.66 -12.43
CA ARG A 188 7.59 1.61 -12.03
C ARG A 188 7.82 0.75 -10.78
N GLN A 189 7.00 0.91 -9.74
CA GLN A 189 7.14 0.12 -8.51
C GLN A 189 6.87 -1.36 -8.78
N VAL A 190 5.84 -1.69 -9.55
CA VAL A 190 5.53 -3.07 -9.95
C VAL A 190 6.67 -3.68 -10.78
N LEU A 191 7.20 -2.94 -11.76
CA LEU A 191 8.36 -3.35 -12.55
C LEU A 191 9.59 -3.62 -11.68
N ASN A 192 9.88 -2.73 -10.73
CA ASN A 192 11.02 -2.90 -9.82
C ASN A 192 10.87 -4.14 -8.94
N TYR A 193 9.66 -4.39 -8.43
CA TYR A 193 9.40 -5.52 -7.56
C TYR A 193 9.51 -6.87 -8.29
N PHE A 194 8.79 -7.04 -9.41
CA PHE A 194 8.79 -8.31 -10.14
C PHE A 194 10.04 -8.53 -10.98
N GLY A 195 10.60 -7.46 -11.54
CA GLY A 195 11.84 -7.54 -12.32
C GLY A 195 13.11 -7.53 -11.45
N GLU A 196 12.98 -7.39 -10.14
CA GLU A 196 14.10 -7.24 -9.19
C GLU A 196 15.08 -6.17 -9.69
N ARG A 197 14.54 -4.97 -9.93
CA ARG A 197 15.23 -3.78 -10.44
C ARG A 197 15.05 -2.60 -9.49
N SER A 198 15.74 -1.50 -9.78
CA SER A 198 15.69 -0.28 -8.95
C SER A 198 15.64 0.98 -9.80
N PHE A 199 14.73 1.02 -10.78
CA PHE A 199 14.52 2.20 -11.60
C PHE A 199 14.01 3.37 -10.74
N LEU A 200 14.55 4.55 -10.98
CA LEU A 200 14.21 5.81 -10.33
C LEU A 200 13.09 6.52 -11.09
N THR A 201 12.52 7.56 -10.47
CA THR A 201 11.54 8.44 -11.14
C THR A 201 12.20 9.47 -12.05
N ALA A 202 13.53 9.63 -11.98
CA ALA A 202 14.27 10.55 -12.84
C ALA A 202 14.04 10.23 -14.31
N LEU A 203 13.77 11.25 -15.13
CA LEU A 203 13.49 11.06 -16.56
C LEU A 203 14.68 10.44 -17.29
N THR A 204 15.92 10.68 -16.85
CA THR A 204 17.14 10.04 -17.38
C THR A 204 17.17 8.53 -17.21
N ASP A 205 16.36 7.95 -16.31
CA ASP A 205 16.26 6.51 -16.13
C ASP A 205 15.16 5.87 -17.00
N TYR A 206 14.28 6.69 -17.58
CA TYR A 206 13.17 6.23 -18.39
C TYR A 206 13.58 5.37 -19.59
N PRO A 207 14.64 5.65 -20.37
CA PRO A 207 14.99 4.80 -21.52
C PRO A 207 15.21 3.34 -21.14
N ARG A 208 15.90 3.08 -20.03
CA ARG A 208 16.15 1.72 -19.52
C ARG A 208 14.89 1.10 -18.93
N ALA A 209 14.12 1.88 -18.16
CA ALA A 209 12.86 1.43 -17.59
C ALA A 209 11.81 1.12 -18.67
N ASN A 210 11.79 1.88 -19.78
CA ASN A 210 10.92 1.66 -20.94
C ASN A 210 11.19 0.31 -21.58
N GLY A 211 12.45 0.03 -21.91
CA GLY A 211 12.84 -1.26 -22.48
C GLY A 211 12.55 -2.44 -21.54
N ALA A 212 12.82 -2.28 -20.25
CA ALA A 212 12.51 -3.30 -19.25
C ALA A 212 11.00 -3.53 -19.09
N LEU A 213 10.19 -2.46 -19.06
CA LEU A 213 8.74 -2.58 -18.97
C LEU A 213 8.16 -3.26 -20.21
N GLN A 214 8.63 -2.90 -21.40
CA GLN A 214 8.20 -3.55 -22.65
C GLN A 214 8.54 -5.04 -22.63
N ALA A 215 9.77 -5.42 -22.27
CA ALA A 215 10.15 -6.83 -22.20
C ALA A 215 9.33 -7.61 -21.16
N LEU A 216 9.06 -7.02 -19.98
CA LEU A 216 8.17 -7.63 -18.97
C LEU A 216 6.76 -7.85 -19.53
N VAL A 217 6.19 -6.82 -20.16
CA VAL A 217 4.85 -6.91 -20.76
C VAL A 217 4.79 -7.94 -21.89
N GLN A 218 5.86 -8.07 -22.68
CA GLN A 218 5.97 -9.10 -23.71
C GLN A 218 6.03 -10.52 -23.12
N GLU A 219 6.80 -10.71 -22.04
CA GLU A 219 6.87 -11.99 -21.31
C GLU A 219 5.49 -12.40 -20.76
N LEU A 220 4.70 -11.43 -20.32
CA LEU A 220 3.34 -11.63 -19.77
C LEU A 220 2.21 -11.51 -20.80
N ALA A 221 2.52 -11.26 -22.07
CA ALA A 221 1.51 -10.85 -23.06
C ALA A 221 0.38 -11.89 -23.24
N GLY A 222 0.71 -13.18 -23.14
CA GLY A 222 -0.28 -14.26 -23.20
C GLY A 222 -1.25 -14.23 -22.02
N ALA A 223 -0.75 -14.00 -20.81
CA ALA A 223 -1.57 -13.91 -19.60
C ALA A 223 -2.40 -12.62 -19.55
N LEU A 224 -1.90 -11.53 -20.14
CA LEU A 224 -2.59 -10.22 -20.20
C LEU A 224 -3.73 -10.17 -21.25
N GLN A 225 -3.76 -11.12 -22.19
CA GLN A 225 -4.84 -11.25 -23.16
C GLN A 225 -6.04 -12.00 -22.55
N MET A 226 -6.88 -11.28 -21.81
CA MET A 226 -8.02 -11.85 -21.09
C MET A 226 -9.31 -11.02 -21.23
N PRO A 227 -10.51 -11.64 -21.30
CA PRO A 227 -11.76 -10.89 -21.30
C PRO A 227 -11.99 -10.17 -19.96
N PRO A 228 -12.59 -8.97 -19.95
CA PRO A 228 -13.08 -8.17 -21.08
C PRO A 228 -12.01 -7.29 -21.76
N LEU A 229 -10.74 -7.46 -21.41
CA LEU A 229 -9.63 -6.58 -21.82
C LEU A 229 -8.99 -6.92 -23.18
N ASN A 230 -9.47 -7.93 -23.93
CA ASN A 230 -8.89 -8.35 -25.22
C ASN A 230 -8.74 -7.23 -26.26
N ALA A 231 -9.53 -6.16 -26.14
CA ALA A 231 -9.50 -5.02 -27.06
C ALA A 231 -8.37 -4.02 -26.76
N LEU A 232 -7.63 -4.23 -25.67
CA LEU A 232 -6.49 -3.42 -25.23
C LEU A 232 -5.17 -4.00 -25.71
N THR A 233 -4.15 -3.14 -25.77
CA THR A 233 -2.78 -3.63 -25.92
C THR A 233 -2.33 -4.31 -24.61
N PRO A 234 -1.38 -5.27 -24.66
CA PRO A 234 -0.82 -5.85 -23.44
C PRO A 234 -0.28 -4.80 -22.45
N SER A 235 0.29 -3.69 -22.95
CA SER A 235 0.77 -2.61 -22.09
C SER A 235 -0.36 -1.89 -21.34
N ASP A 236 -1.51 -1.71 -21.98
CA ASP A 236 -2.68 -1.06 -21.35
C ASP A 236 -3.34 -2.00 -20.34
N ALA A 237 -3.45 -3.29 -20.69
CA ALA A 237 -3.92 -4.32 -19.76
C ALA A 237 -2.99 -4.42 -18.53
N PHE A 238 -1.67 -4.26 -18.73
CA PHE A 238 -0.70 -4.26 -17.64
C PHE A 238 -0.82 -3.03 -16.74
N ASP A 239 -1.08 -1.82 -17.27
CA ASP A 239 -1.34 -0.63 -16.43
C ASP A 239 -2.61 -0.81 -15.59
N LEU A 240 -3.68 -1.39 -16.17
CA LEU A 240 -4.89 -1.75 -15.44
C LEU A 240 -4.63 -2.80 -14.36
N PHE A 241 -3.83 -3.84 -14.66
CA PHE A 241 -3.37 -4.80 -13.66
C PHE A 241 -2.61 -4.11 -12.53
N CYS A 242 -1.68 -3.21 -12.84
CA CYS A 242 -0.95 -2.45 -11.83
C CYS A 242 -1.91 -1.63 -10.97
N GLN A 243 -2.86 -0.92 -11.60
CA GLN A 243 -3.90 -0.15 -10.90
C GLN A 243 -4.69 -1.01 -9.93
N TRP A 244 -5.22 -2.13 -10.39
CA TRP A 244 -5.92 -3.09 -9.54
C TRP A 244 -5.03 -3.57 -8.39
N LEU A 245 -3.83 -4.04 -8.72
CA LEU A 245 -2.89 -4.63 -7.77
C LEU A 245 -2.61 -3.70 -6.59
N ILE A 246 -2.42 -2.41 -6.85
CA ILE A 246 -2.01 -1.44 -5.83
C ILE A 246 -3.19 -0.72 -5.19
N SER A 247 -4.22 -0.37 -5.95
CA SER A 247 -5.31 0.48 -5.44
C SER A 247 -6.53 -0.30 -4.99
N GLU A 248 -6.77 -1.50 -5.51
CA GLU A 248 -7.95 -2.31 -5.20
C GLU A 248 -7.54 -3.52 -4.36
N ARG A 249 -6.54 -4.28 -4.82
CA ARG A 249 -6.00 -5.44 -4.11
C ARG A 249 -5.08 -5.08 -2.94
N GLN A 250 -4.56 -3.85 -2.93
CA GLN A 250 -3.66 -3.32 -1.90
C GLN A 250 -2.41 -4.18 -1.65
N PHE A 251 -1.88 -4.77 -2.71
CA PHE A 251 -0.72 -5.65 -2.65
C PHE A 251 0.54 -4.91 -2.18
N SER A 252 1.32 -5.55 -1.31
CA SER A 252 2.56 -4.98 -0.79
C SER A 252 3.73 -5.28 -1.73
N LEU A 253 4.28 -4.25 -2.38
CA LEU A 253 5.46 -4.38 -3.26
C LEU A 253 6.77 -4.42 -2.46
N ARG A 254 6.84 -5.31 -1.48
CA ARG A 254 8.03 -5.61 -0.70
C ARG A 254 8.06 -7.09 -0.40
N GLU A 255 9.26 -7.59 -0.14
CA GLU A 255 9.39 -8.93 0.42
C GLU A 255 8.59 -9.04 1.73
N PRO A 256 7.95 -10.20 1.98
CA PRO A 256 7.33 -10.51 3.25
C PRO A 256 8.29 -10.27 4.41
N ARG A 257 7.76 -9.76 5.51
CA ARG A 257 8.50 -9.50 6.74
C ARG A 257 8.02 -10.46 7.81
N HIS A 258 8.84 -10.61 8.84
CA HIS A 258 8.54 -11.44 9.98
C HIS A 258 8.28 -10.54 11.19
N TRP A 259 7.14 -10.74 11.83
CA TRP A 259 6.72 -9.97 13.00
C TRP A 259 6.52 -10.89 14.18
N ALA A 260 6.88 -10.40 15.36
CA ALA A 260 6.48 -11.02 16.62
C ALA A 260 5.43 -10.15 17.30
N ILE A 261 4.41 -10.82 17.83
CA ILE A 261 3.28 -10.20 18.52
C ILE A 261 3.16 -10.88 19.88
N ALA A 262 3.19 -10.07 20.95
CA ALA A 262 2.96 -10.59 22.28
C ALA A 262 1.45 -10.72 22.51
N VAL A 263 1.01 -11.90 22.93
CA VAL A 263 -0.30 -12.07 23.56
C VAL A 263 -0.14 -11.85 25.06
N GLY A 264 -1.13 -11.22 25.69
CA GLY A 264 -1.14 -11.04 27.14
C GLY A 264 -1.11 -12.36 27.91
N ASP A 265 -1.04 -12.27 29.24
CA ASP A 265 -0.98 -13.44 30.11
C ASP A 265 -2.30 -14.23 30.15
N ASP A 266 -3.37 -13.66 29.64
CA ASP A 266 -4.69 -14.27 29.56
C ASP A 266 -4.76 -15.39 28.50
N ASP A 267 -5.06 -16.62 28.94
CA ASP A 267 -5.17 -17.81 28.09
C ASP A 267 -6.25 -17.72 27.02
N TRP A 268 -7.38 -17.09 27.36
CA TRP A 268 -8.51 -16.99 26.46
C TRP A 268 -8.21 -16.13 25.22
N VAL A 269 -7.33 -15.13 25.33
CA VAL A 269 -6.98 -14.24 24.21
C VAL A 269 -6.27 -15.01 23.10
N TRP A 270 -5.29 -15.85 23.47
CA TRP A 270 -4.61 -16.69 22.48
C TRP A 270 -5.57 -17.68 21.83
N GLU A 271 -6.44 -18.30 22.64
CA GLU A 271 -7.40 -19.28 22.14
C GLU A 271 -8.40 -18.65 21.16
N GLU A 272 -8.82 -17.41 21.40
CA GLU A 272 -9.67 -16.63 20.48
C GLU A 272 -8.94 -16.38 19.15
N TRP A 273 -7.69 -15.91 19.20
CA TRP A 273 -6.87 -15.64 18.01
C TRP A 273 -6.62 -16.90 17.18
N ARG A 274 -6.29 -18.00 17.87
CA ARG A 274 -6.02 -19.30 17.28
C ARG A 274 -7.25 -19.86 16.58
N THR A 275 -8.40 -19.86 17.26
CA THR A 275 -9.64 -20.47 16.76
C THR A 275 -10.35 -19.56 15.74
N GLY A 276 -10.26 -18.25 15.94
CA GLY A 276 -10.78 -17.24 15.04
C GLY A 276 -9.91 -16.95 13.82
N CYS A 277 -8.70 -17.51 13.76
CA CYS A 277 -7.74 -17.31 12.66
C CYS A 277 -7.41 -15.83 12.44
N PHE A 278 -7.06 -15.11 13.50
CA PHE A 278 -6.63 -13.71 13.42
C PHE A 278 -5.57 -13.39 14.49
N VAL A 279 -4.86 -12.27 14.31
CA VAL A 279 -4.11 -11.60 15.36
C VAL A 279 -4.71 -10.23 15.61
N ALA A 280 -4.64 -9.75 16.85
CA ALA A 280 -5.27 -8.50 17.24
C ALA A 280 -4.35 -7.59 18.04
N LEU A 281 -4.73 -6.31 18.10
CA LEU A 281 -4.11 -5.31 18.95
C LEU A 281 -5.21 -4.41 19.53
N GLY A 282 -5.03 -3.98 20.78
CA GLY A 282 -5.89 -2.98 21.42
C GLY A 282 -5.59 -1.56 20.91
N TRP A 283 -5.82 -0.57 21.78
CA TRP A 283 -5.90 0.86 21.45
C TRP A 283 -7.18 1.26 20.72
N ASP A 284 -8.27 0.57 21.08
CA ASP A 284 -9.59 0.65 20.45
C ASP A 284 -10.13 2.10 20.43
N GLU A 285 -9.74 2.93 21.40
CA GLU A 285 -10.13 4.35 21.48
C GLU A 285 -9.55 5.21 20.33
N LEU A 286 -8.49 4.75 19.64
CA LEU A 286 -7.99 5.41 18.42
C LEU A 286 -8.95 5.28 17.23
N GLY A 287 -9.87 4.30 17.32
CA GLY A 287 -10.85 3.96 16.30
C GLY A 287 -10.22 3.42 15.03
N ASP A 288 -11.03 3.31 13.98
CA ASP A 288 -10.56 2.78 12.70
C ASP A 288 -9.45 3.65 12.08
N LEU A 289 -8.37 2.97 11.70
CA LEU A 289 -7.16 3.55 11.11
C LEU A 289 -7.07 3.33 9.60
N SER A 290 -8.05 2.67 8.97
CA SER A 290 -8.03 2.29 7.55
C SER A 290 -7.82 3.50 6.63
N ASP A 291 -8.58 4.57 6.85
CA ASP A 291 -8.67 5.70 5.90
C ASP A 291 -8.08 7.02 6.42
N ILE A 292 -7.31 7.00 7.50
CA ILE A 292 -6.76 8.23 8.10
C ILE A 292 -5.31 8.47 7.73
N ASP A 293 -4.94 9.72 7.48
CA ASP A 293 -3.55 10.11 7.24
C ASP A 293 -2.74 10.15 8.56
N ARG A 294 -1.40 10.22 8.45
CA ARG A 294 -0.51 10.25 9.62
C ARG A 294 -0.76 11.46 10.51
N ARG A 295 -1.19 12.59 9.96
CA ARG A 295 -1.43 13.83 10.71
C ARG A 295 -2.69 13.69 11.57
N GLU A 296 -3.76 13.14 11.00
CA GLU A 296 -5.00 12.84 11.70
C GLU A 296 -4.78 11.81 12.80
N PHE A 297 -4.00 10.75 12.53
CA PHE A 297 -3.59 9.80 13.55
C PHE A 297 -2.87 10.47 14.73
N LEU A 298 -1.86 11.30 14.45
CA LEU A 298 -1.09 12.00 15.49
C LEU A 298 -1.99 12.91 16.33
N ARG A 299 -2.98 13.57 15.71
CA ARG A 299 -3.98 14.39 16.41
C ARG A 299 -4.83 13.57 17.37
N ARG A 300 -5.38 12.43 16.92
CA ARG A 300 -6.17 11.51 17.77
C ARG A 300 -5.34 10.96 18.93
N ARG A 301 -4.15 10.45 18.61
CA ARG A 301 -3.18 9.93 19.58
C ARG A 301 -2.84 10.95 20.65
N ASP A 302 -2.49 12.19 20.26
CA ASP A 302 -2.08 13.22 21.21
C ASP A 302 -3.24 13.69 22.09
N SER A 303 -4.47 13.74 21.54
CA SER A 303 -5.67 14.04 22.32
C SER A 303 -5.94 12.96 23.38
N LEU A 304 -5.89 11.68 22.99
CA LEU A 304 -6.14 10.56 23.92
C LEU A 304 -5.02 10.42 24.96
N ALA A 305 -3.76 10.58 24.55
CA ALA A 305 -2.63 10.55 25.48
C ALA A 305 -2.69 11.69 26.53
N ALA A 306 -3.39 12.80 26.24
CA ALA A 306 -3.63 13.86 27.22
C ALA A 306 -4.80 13.53 28.17
N GLN A 307 -5.71 12.64 27.78
CA GLN A 307 -6.88 12.23 28.56
C GLN A 307 -6.61 11.00 29.43
N HIS A 308 -5.66 10.15 29.03
CA HIS A 308 -5.30 8.92 29.72
C HIS A 308 -3.87 8.98 30.28
N GLU A 309 -3.73 9.15 31.61
CA GLU A 309 -2.43 9.38 32.28
C GLU A 309 -1.40 8.24 32.07
N HIS A 310 -1.87 7.01 31.85
CA HIS A 310 -1.03 5.83 31.64
C HIS A 310 -0.65 5.60 30.16
N TRP A 311 -1.19 6.39 29.22
CA TRP A 311 -0.88 6.24 27.81
C TRP A 311 0.48 6.83 27.46
N SER A 312 1.36 6.01 26.89
CA SER A 312 2.56 6.52 26.24
C SER A 312 2.30 6.74 24.74
N LYS A 313 2.76 7.87 24.20
CA LYS A 313 2.70 8.15 22.75
C LYS A 313 3.39 7.06 21.92
N ARG A 314 4.47 6.47 22.45
CA ARG A 314 5.20 5.36 21.81
C ARG A 314 4.36 4.08 21.78
N GLY A 315 3.58 3.82 22.82
CA GLY A 315 2.63 2.71 22.89
C GLY A 315 1.52 2.89 21.84
N ALA A 316 0.86 4.03 21.82
CA ALA A 316 -0.22 4.28 20.86
C ALA A 316 0.27 4.28 19.39
N ASP A 317 1.52 4.67 19.12
CA ASP A 317 2.15 4.54 17.80
C ASP A 317 2.25 3.08 17.31
N GLN A 318 2.14 2.11 18.20
CA GLN A 318 2.08 0.69 17.87
C GLN A 318 0.84 0.35 17.04
N ALA A 319 -0.33 0.93 17.34
CA ALA A 319 -1.55 0.72 16.56
C ALA A 319 -1.37 1.17 15.11
N TRP A 320 -0.69 2.30 14.90
CA TRP A 320 -0.33 2.74 13.55
C TRP A 320 0.65 1.78 12.86
N ARG A 321 1.66 1.28 13.57
CA ARG A 321 2.61 0.30 12.98
C ARG A 321 1.89 -0.99 12.61
N PHE A 322 1.01 -1.48 13.49
CA PHE A 322 0.17 -2.65 13.26
C PHE A 322 -0.67 -2.45 12.00
N ALA A 323 -1.48 -1.39 11.94
CA ALA A 323 -2.39 -1.14 10.82
C ALA A 323 -1.70 -0.75 9.50
N ARG A 324 -0.50 -0.15 9.53
CA ARG A 324 0.16 0.43 8.32
C ARG A 324 1.46 -0.24 7.88
N GLN A 325 2.08 -1.09 8.69
CA GLN A 325 3.36 -1.72 8.34
C GLN A 325 3.24 -3.23 8.12
N LEU A 326 2.28 -3.90 8.78
CA LEU A 326 1.95 -5.29 8.51
C LEU A 326 1.15 -5.36 7.21
N HIS A 327 1.44 -6.36 6.41
CA HIS A 327 0.75 -6.60 5.15
C HIS A 327 0.50 -8.09 4.99
N GLU A 328 -0.50 -8.44 4.18
CA GLU A 328 -0.72 -9.81 3.74
C GLU A 328 0.58 -10.44 3.22
N GLY A 329 0.80 -11.71 3.55
CA GLY A 329 2.03 -12.45 3.27
C GLY A 329 3.11 -12.34 4.35
N ASP A 330 3.05 -11.34 5.24
CA ASP A 330 3.96 -11.29 6.40
C ASP A 330 3.77 -12.49 7.32
N SER A 331 4.87 -13.02 7.87
CA SER A 331 4.80 -14.02 8.94
C SER A 331 4.57 -13.34 10.28
N VAL A 332 3.71 -13.94 11.11
CA VAL A 332 3.45 -13.53 12.48
C VAL A 332 3.77 -14.65 13.45
N LEU A 333 4.56 -14.32 14.47
CA LEU A 333 4.96 -15.19 15.56
C LEU A 333 4.25 -14.69 16.81
N VAL A 334 3.31 -15.47 17.33
CA VAL A 334 2.59 -15.11 18.56
C VAL A 334 3.31 -15.75 19.73
N HIS A 335 3.71 -14.93 20.69
CA HIS A 335 4.43 -15.39 21.88
C HIS A 335 3.79 -14.84 23.17
N ARG A 336 3.99 -15.55 24.27
CA ARG A 336 3.71 -15.09 25.63
C ARG A 336 4.97 -15.26 26.46
N GLY A 337 5.52 -14.15 26.97
CA GLY A 337 6.83 -14.18 27.61
C GLY A 337 7.87 -14.79 26.67
N ASP A 338 8.50 -15.87 27.13
CA ASP A 338 9.50 -16.66 26.40
C ASP A 338 8.92 -17.91 25.72
N LEU A 339 7.59 -18.05 25.64
CA LEU A 339 6.92 -19.17 24.97
C LEU A 339 6.34 -18.71 23.63
N LEU A 340 6.81 -19.28 22.52
CA LEU A 340 6.15 -19.15 21.23
C LEU A 340 4.93 -20.07 21.21
N LEU A 341 3.76 -19.53 20.87
CA LEU A 341 2.50 -20.25 20.86
C LEU A 341 2.09 -20.68 19.46
N GLY A 342 2.36 -19.84 18.46
CA GLY A 342 2.01 -20.14 17.08
C GLY A 342 2.74 -19.28 16.07
N VAL A 343 2.81 -19.80 14.86
CA VAL A 343 3.37 -19.16 13.67
C VAL A 343 2.32 -19.23 12.58
N GLY A 344 2.06 -18.09 11.94
CA GLY A 344 1.13 -18.00 10.84
C GLY A 344 1.56 -16.96 9.82
N THR A 345 0.80 -16.88 8.74
CA THR A 345 0.96 -15.88 7.68
C THR A 345 -0.28 -15.01 7.64
N LEU A 346 -0.12 -13.69 7.56
CA LEU A 346 -1.25 -12.78 7.38
C LEU A 346 -1.93 -13.07 6.05
N SER A 347 -3.22 -13.39 6.07
CA SER A 347 -3.97 -13.90 4.92
C SER A 347 -4.90 -12.87 4.26
N GLY A 348 -4.83 -11.62 4.71
CA GLY A 348 -5.68 -10.55 4.22
C GLY A 348 -5.32 -9.19 4.81
N PRO A 349 -6.08 -8.14 4.46
CA PRO A 349 -5.80 -6.77 4.90
C PRO A 349 -6.15 -6.55 6.38
N TYR A 350 -5.65 -5.45 6.91
CA TYR A 350 -6.10 -4.88 8.18
C TYR A 350 -7.62 -4.64 8.15
N TYR A 351 -8.28 -4.92 9.26
CA TYR A 351 -9.66 -4.48 9.49
C TYR A 351 -9.87 -4.05 10.94
N TYR A 352 -10.87 -3.21 11.15
CA TYR A 352 -11.29 -2.75 12.47
C TYR A 352 -12.60 -3.41 12.87
N ALA A 353 -12.56 -4.25 13.90
CA ALA A 353 -13.74 -4.88 14.49
C ALA A 353 -14.33 -3.94 15.54
N ALA A 354 -15.30 -3.13 15.14
CA ALA A 354 -15.95 -2.20 16.05
C ALA A 354 -16.64 -2.93 17.22
N ASP A 355 -16.69 -2.26 18.37
CA ASP A 355 -17.41 -2.67 19.57
C ASP A 355 -16.96 -4.00 20.22
N VAL A 356 -15.82 -4.55 19.80
CA VAL A 356 -15.15 -5.67 20.46
C VAL A 356 -13.77 -5.25 20.96
N PRO A 357 -13.31 -5.75 22.12
CA PRO A 357 -11.93 -5.52 22.55
C PRO A 357 -10.92 -6.03 21.53
N LEU A 358 -9.74 -5.39 21.50
CA LEU A 358 -8.69 -5.70 20.54
C LEU A 358 -9.22 -5.57 19.11
N ALA A 359 -9.73 -4.38 18.82
CA ALA A 359 -10.49 -4.07 17.61
C ALA A 359 -9.61 -4.02 16.36
N HIS A 360 -8.31 -3.80 16.48
CA HIS A 360 -7.38 -3.79 15.35
C HIS A 360 -6.97 -5.21 15.01
N ARG A 361 -7.35 -5.73 13.84
CA ARG A 361 -7.16 -7.15 13.51
C ARG A 361 -6.56 -7.38 12.12
N PHE A 362 -5.85 -8.51 11.99
CA PHE A 362 -5.49 -9.10 10.70
C PHE A 362 -5.88 -10.58 10.69
N PRO A 363 -6.46 -11.08 9.59
CA PRO A 363 -6.68 -12.51 9.43
C PRO A 363 -5.35 -13.25 9.24
N VAL A 364 -5.27 -14.47 9.76
CA VAL A 364 -4.05 -15.30 9.78
C VAL A 364 -4.36 -16.73 9.35
N GLU A 365 -3.52 -17.27 8.49
CA GLU A 365 -3.44 -18.70 8.25
C GLU A 365 -2.32 -19.30 9.10
N TRP A 366 -2.68 -20.13 10.09
CA TRP A 366 -1.72 -20.77 10.99
C TRP A 366 -0.99 -21.91 10.29
N THR A 367 0.34 -21.87 10.29
CA THR A 367 1.19 -22.93 9.72
C THR A 367 1.77 -23.83 10.80
N GLU A 368 2.03 -23.30 11.99
CA GLU A 368 2.53 -24.07 13.13
C GLU A 368 1.87 -23.61 14.44
N LEU A 369 1.43 -24.57 15.25
CA LEU A 369 0.80 -24.32 16.56
C LEU A 369 1.49 -25.10 17.70
N ALA A 370 2.61 -25.77 17.40
CA ALA A 370 3.38 -26.49 18.40
C ALA A 370 4.23 -25.49 19.20
N PRO A 371 4.03 -25.34 20.52
CA PRO A 371 4.74 -24.31 21.27
C PRO A 371 6.26 -24.56 21.34
N ARG A 372 7.05 -23.49 21.37
CA ARG A 372 8.52 -23.54 21.43
C ARG A 372 9.05 -22.64 22.53
N GLN A 373 10.10 -23.05 23.23
CA GLN A 373 10.82 -22.17 24.15
C GLN A 373 11.70 -21.21 23.34
N LEU A 374 11.55 -19.91 23.61
CA LEU A 374 12.38 -18.85 23.05
C LEU A 374 13.50 -18.58 24.04
N VAL A 375 14.75 -18.71 23.59
CA VAL A 375 15.93 -18.46 24.42
C VAL A 375 16.66 -17.24 23.86
N ASP A 376 17.10 -16.34 24.74
CA ASP A 376 17.91 -15.16 24.40
C ASP A 376 17.26 -14.12 23.47
N VAL A 377 15.94 -13.92 23.55
CA VAL A 377 15.25 -12.88 22.75
C VAL A 377 14.58 -11.83 23.65
N ASP A 378 14.83 -10.54 23.38
CA ASP A 378 14.28 -9.40 24.14
C ASP A 378 12.82 -9.10 23.74
N TRP A 379 11.88 -9.86 24.32
CA TRP A 379 10.44 -9.82 24.01
C TRP A 379 9.64 -8.68 24.66
N ARG A 380 10.28 -7.61 25.13
CA ARG A 380 9.61 -6.53 25.91
C ARG A 380 8.60 -5.68 25.12
N LYS A 381 8.46 -5.87 23.82
CA LYS A 381 7.56 -5.09 22.95
C LYS A 381 6.42 -5.96 22.45
N ALA A 382 5.19 -5.49 22.58
CA ALA A 382 4.02 -6.22 22.10
C ALA A 382 3.96 -6.39 20.56
N LEU A 383 4.74 -5.61 19.78
CA LEU A 383 4.85 -5.75 18.32
C LEU A 383 6.29 -5.41 17.89
N HIS A 384 6.95 -6.38 17.30
CA HIS A 384 8.34 -6.27 16.89
C HIS A 384 8.56 -6.80 15.47
N LEU A 385 9.40 -6.10 14.70
CA LEU A 385 9.83 -6.53 13.38
C LEU A 385 11.12 -7.33 13.55
N LEU A 386 11.11 -8.58 13.12
CA LEU A 386 12.25 -9.50 13.20
C LEU A 386 13.11 -9.38 11.95
N ALA A 387 14.42 -9.44 12.14
CA ALA A 387 15.35 -9.68 11.05
C ALA A 387 15.22 -11.14 10.55
N GLN A 388 15.56 -11.38 9.28
CA GLN A 388 15.53 -12.72 8.68
C GLN A 388 16.29 -13.76 9.52
N ALA A 389 17.47 -13.41 10.01
CA ALA A 389 18.30 -14.30 10.81
C ALA A 389 17.66 -14.65 12.16
N GLU A 390 16.98 -13.70 12.80
CA GLU A 390 16.26 -13.93 14.06
C GLU A 390 15.07 -14.86 13.85
N PHE A 391 14.28 -14.62 12.80
CA PHE A 391 13.19 -15.49 12.40
C PHE A 391 13.68 -16.92 12.14
N GLU A 392 14.72 -17.11 11.35
CA GLU A 392 15.28 -18.43 11.06
C GLU A 392 15.81 -19.14 12.32
N GLN A 393 16.45 -18.40 13.22
CA GLN A 393 16.92 -18.96 14.49
C GLN A 393 15.74 -19.49 15.33
N ILE A 394 14.65 -18.71 15.43
CA ILE A 394 13.44 -19.12 16.15
C ILE A 394 12.81 -20.36 15.48
N MET A 395 12.71 -20.36 14.15
CA MET A 395 12.13 -21.50 13.40
C MET A 395 12.98 -22.77 13.45
N ARG A 396 14.25 -22.71 13.86
CA ARG A 396 15.10 -23.89 14.09
C ARG A 396 14.95 -24.48 15.49
N ALA A 397 14.43 -23.74 16.48
CA ALA A 397 14.28 -24.22 17.84
C ALA A 397 13.23 -25.35 17.89
N PRO A 398 13.48 -26.49 18.57
CA PRO A 398 12.53 -27.60 18.59
C PRO A 398 11.23 -27.23 19.31
N ALA A 399 10.12 -27.84 18.89
CA ALA A 399 8.87 -27.82 19.65
C ALA A 399 9.06 -28.45 21.02
N LEU A 400 8.39 -27.90 22.03
CA LEU A 400 8.36 -28.46 23.37
C LEU A 400 7.68 -29.83 23.36
N SER A 401 8.22 -30.76 24.15
CA SER A 401 7.59 -32.06 24.35
C SER A 401 6.32 -31.93 25.20
N ALA A 402 5.43 -32.92 25.12
CA ALA A 402 4.23 -32.97 25.94
C ALA A 402 4.55 -32.91 27.45
N ASP A 403 5.63 -33.57 27.89
CA ASP A 403 6.09 -33.53 29.28
C ASP A 403 6.57 -32.13 29.70
N ALA A 404 7.29 -31.43 28.83
CA ALA A 404 7.75 -30.06 29.10
C ALA A 404 6.57 -29.09 29.19
N LEU A 405 5.57 -29.25 28.32
CA LEU A 405 4.33 -28.46 28.36
C LEU A 405 3.53 -28.71 29.65
N ALA A 406 3.44 -29.98 30.09
CA ALA A 406 2.76 -30.32 31.34
C ALA A 406 3.46 -29.72 32.57
N GLN A 407 4.79 -29.72 32.58
CA GLN A 407 5.59 -29.09 33.65
C GLN A 407 5.43 -27.57 33.66
N LEU A 408 5.44 -26.92 32.48
CA LEU A 408 5.17 -25.49 32.33
C LEU A 408 3.78 -25.13 32.85
N ALA A 409 2.74 -25.87 32.45
CA ALA A 409 1.37 -25.64 32.89
C ALA A 409 1.19 -25.81 34.41
N GLN A 410 1.87 -26.79 35.02
CA GLN A 410 1.88 -26.94 36.48
C GLN A 410 2.59 -25.76 37.18
N SER A 411 3.69 -25.27 36.60
CA SER A 411 4.42 -24.13 37.17
C SER A 411 3.65 -22.81 37.07
N THR A 412 2.94 -22.56 35.97
CA THR A 412 2.08 -21.38 35.80
C THR A 412 0.83 -21.46 36.66
N ALA A 413 0.22 -22.64 36.79
CA ALA A 413 -0.91 -22.86 37.71
C ALA A 413 -0.51 -22.62 39.18
N LEU A 414 0.70 -23.04 39.61
CA LEU A 414 1.23 -22.71 40.93
C LEU A 414 1.54 -21.21 41.10
N ALA A 415 1.97 -20.53 40.04
CA ALA A 415 2.20 -19.07 40.07
C ALA A 415 0.90 -18.24 40.07
N ALA A 416 -0.20 -18.81 39.54
CA ALA A 416 -1.52 -18.21 39.45
C ALA A 416 -2.35 -18.28 40.75
N GLU A 417 -1.79 -18.72 41.88
CA GLU A 417 -2.40 -18.58 43.22
C GLU A 417 -2.48 -17.11 43.72
N ARG A 418 -2.41 -16.12 42.83
CA ARG A 418 -2.85 -14.75 43.10
C ARG A 418 -4.29 -14.64 42.61
N GLU A 419 -5.21 -14.27 43.51
CA GLU A 419 -6.63 -14.11 43.19
C GLU A 419 -6.81 -13.38 41.85
N PRO A 420 -7.67 -13.88 40.94
CA PRO A 420 -7.96 -13.19 39.69
C PRO A 420 -8.44 -11.77 39.99
N PRO A 421 -8.11 -10.78 39.13
CA PRO A 421 -8.52 -9.40 39.33
C PRO A 421 -10.00 -9.31 39.68
N THR A 422 -10.31 -8.66 40.81
CA THR A 422 -11.65 -8.66 41.42
C THR A 422 -12.75 -8.26 40.43
N TYR A 423 -12.45 -7.41 39.45
CA TYR A 423 -13.40 -6.96 38.41
C TYR A 423 -13.95 -8.11 37.54
N LEU A 424 -13.19 -9.19 37.31
CA LEU A 424 -13.64 -10.32 36.50
C LEU A 424 -14.81 -11.08 37.15
N LYS A 425 -14.93 -11.05 38.48
CA LYS A 425 -16.08 -11.62 39.21
C LYS A 425 -17.39 -10.88 38.90
N PHE A 426 -17.32 -9.66 38.34
CA PHE A 426 -18.47 -8.79 38.12
C PHE A 426 -18.81 -8.57 36.64
N MET A 427 -17.96 -9.00 35.70
CA MET A 427 -18.18 -8.77 34.28
C MET A 427 -19.47 -9.40 33.73
N ALA A 428 -19.74 -10.67 34.04
CA ALA A 428 -20.99 -11.32 33.60
C ALA A 428 -22.25 -10.67 34.22
N PRO A 429 -22.30 -10.42 35.55
CA PRO A 429 -23.40 -9.67 36.15
C PRO A 429 -23.61 -8.25 35.58
N ILE A 430 -22.53 -7.52 35.28
CA ILE A 430 -22.59 -6.18 34.67
C ILE A 430 -23.20 -6.26 33.27
N VAL A 431 -22.79 -7.23 32.47
CA VAL A 431 -23.33 -7.44 31.12
C VAL A 431 -24.82 -7.81 31.18
N ASP A 432 -25.22 -8.73 32.06
CA ASP A 432 -26.63 -9.12 32.22
C ASP A 432 -27.51 -7.95 32.67
N VAL A 433 -27.02 -7.13 33.61
CA VAL A 433 -27.74 -5.93 34.06
C VAL A 433 -27.83 -4.90 32.96
N LEU A 434 -26.73 -4.61 32.24
CA LEU A 434 -26.76 -3.67 31.12
C LEU A 434 -27.70 -4.13 30.00
N GLN A 435 -27.73 -5.42 29.69
CA GLN A 435 -28.68 -5.99 28.74
C GLN A 435 -30.13 -5.82 29.20
N SER A 436 -30.41 -6.05 30.49
CA SER A 436 -31.74 -5.83 31.08
C SER A 436 -32.18 -4.36 31.07
N MET A 437 -31.21 -3.44 31.02
CA MET A 437 -31.40 -1.99 30.98
C MET A 437 -31.37 -1.40 29.56
N GLY A 438 -31.35 -2.23 28.50
CA GLY A 438 -31.35 -1.77 27.11
C GLY A 438 -29.99 -1.26 26.62
N GLY A 439 -28.90 -1.72 27.23
CA GLY A 439 -27.52 -1.46 26.81
C GLY A 439 -26.90 -0.16 27.34
N ALA A 440 -27.62 0.64 28.14
CA ALA A 440 -27.07 1.88 28.70
C ALA A 440 -27.66 2.21 30.08
N GLY A 441 -26.84 2.77 30.96
CA GLY A 441 -27.26 3.21 32.29
C GLY A 441 -26.19 4.06 32.97
N ARG A 442 -26.58 4.89 33.95
CA ARG A 442 -25.58 5.62 34.76
C ARG A 442 -24.82 4.62 35.62
N THR A 443 -23.49 4.73 35.65
CA THR A 443 -22.59 3.78 36.33
C THR A 443 -23.02 3.44 37.76
N ALA A 444 -23.45 4.44 38.54
CA ALA A 444 -23.94 4.23 39.91
C ALA A 444 -25.17 3.32 39.98
N HIS A 445 -26.14 3.51 39.08
CA HIS A 445 -27.34 2.68 39.00
C HIS A 445 -27.05 1.28 38.45
N VAL A 446 -26.17 1.17 37.45
CA VAL A 446 -25.75 -0.14 36.92
C VAL A 446 -25.08 -0.94 38.02
N MET A 447 -24.20 -0.31 38.80
CA MET A 447 -23.47 -0.99 39.87
C MET A 447 -24.38 -1.39 41.05
N GLU A 448 -25.33 -0.54 41.42
CA GLU A 448 -26.33 -0.87 42.44
C GLU A 448 -27.27 -2.01 41.99
N ALA A 449 -27.67 -2.00 40.72
CA ALA A 449 -28.45 -3.08 40.11
C ALA A 449 -27.66 -4.39 40.01
N VAL A 450 -26.36 -4.35 39.72
CA VAL A 450 -25.46 -5.52 39.72
C VAL A 450 -25.34 -6.15 41.10
N LEU A 451 -25.13 -5.34 42.14
CA LEU A 451 -25.05 -5.84 43.51
C LEU A 451 -26.37 -6.45 43.98
N THR A 452 -27.49 -5.87 43.55
CA THR A 452 -28.83 -6.40 43.83
C THR A 452 -29.08 -7.71 43.07
N HIS A 453 -28.73 -7.76 41.79
CA HIS A 453 -28.92 -8.93 40.92
C HIS A 453 -28.05 -10.12 41.35
N ALA A 454 -26.82 -9.86 41.81
CA ALA A 454 -25.90 -10.87 42.32
C ALA A 454 -26.10 -11.19 43.82
N ASN A 455 -27.06 -10.55 44.49
CA ASN A 455 -27.37 -10.70 45.92
C ASN A 455 -26.15 -10.48 46.84
N LEU A 456 -25.38 -9.42 46.58
CA LEU A 456 -24.15 -9.08 47.29
C LEU A 456 -24.35 -7.90 48.25
N PRO A 457 -23.63 -7.85 49.39
CA PRO A 457 -23.73 -6.75 50.33
C PRO A 457 -23.16 -5.45 49.74
N GLY A 458 -23.82 -4.32 50.02
CA GLY A 458 -23.44 -3.00 49.49
C GLY A 458 -22.02 -2.51 49.87
N SER A 459 -21.34 -3.19 50.79
CA SER A 459 -19.93 -2.96 51.12
C SER A 459 -18.95 -3.31 50.00
N GLU A 460 -19.37 -4.14 49.02
CA GLU A 460 -18.53 -4.51 47.86
C GLU A 460 -18.40 -3.35 46.85
N LEU A 461 -19.26 -2.33 46.92
CA LEU A 461 -19.29 -1.16 46.03
C LEU A 461 -17.99 -0.31 46.12
N ASN A 462 -17.37 -0.28 47.31
CA ASN A 462 -16.09 0.39 47.55
C ASN A 462 -14.88 -0.38 46.99
N ARG A 463 -15.01 -1.69 46.74
CA ARG A 463 -13.94 -2.51 46.14
C ARG A 463 -13.96 -2.44 44.61
N LEU A 464 -15.15 -2.30 44.02
CA LEU A 464 -15.37 -2.09 42.59
C LEU A 464 -14.91 -0.71 42.09
N SER A 465 -15.02 0.31 42.93
CA SER A 465 -14.61 1.70 42.63
C SER A 465 -13.12 1.97 42.88
N ALA A 466 -12.43 1.10 43.63
CA ALA A 466 -11.01 1.25 43.95
C ALA A 466 -10.06 0.70 42.85
N THR A 467 -10.58 -0.06 41.89
CA THR A 467 -9.80 -0.68 40.82
C THR A 467 -9.69 0.14 39.53
N GLY A 468 -10.25 1.35 39.50
CA GLY A 468 -10.23 2.24 38.33
C GLY A 468 -11.43 2.04 37.42
#